data_AF-A0A934XPU0-F1
#
_entry.id   AF-A0A934XPU0-F1
#
_cell.length_a   1.000
_cell.length_b   1.000
_cell.length_c   1.000
_cell.angle_alpha   90.00
_cell.angle_beta   90.00
_cell.angle_gamma   90.00
#
_symmetry.space_group_name_H-M   'P 1'
#
loop_
_entity.id
_entity.type
_entity.pdbx_description
1 polymer ?
#
loop_
_entity_poly.entity_id
_entity_poly.type
_entity_poly.pdbx_seq_one_letter_code
_entity_poly.pdbx_strand_id
1 'polypeptide(L)' 'MISNDHEVEISQQRIAQFQRWLAQLRRTARLDEFEAVSSGYRLEIERMQAEVLEYLLCPLPVERELQLA' A
#
# COMPACT_ATOMS: atom_id res chain seq x y z
N MET A 1 -6.56 -6.43 5.72
CA MET A 1 -7.88 -5.77 5.72
C MET A 1 -7.77 -4.54 6.61
N ILE A 2 -7.99 -3.37 6.03
CA ILE A 2 -7.88 -2.05 6.67
C ILE A 2 -9.25 -1.66 7.23
N SER A 3 -9.29 -1.16 8.46
CA SER A 3 -10.55 -0.90 9.18
C SER A 3 -10.74 0.57 9.60
N ASN A 4 -9.72 1.41 9.45
CA ASN A 4 -9.78 2.82 9.85
C ASN A 4 -8.77 3.67 9.07
N ASP A 5 -8.94 5.00 9.18
CA ASP A 5 -8.12 5.99 8.47
C ASP A 5 -6.64 5.93 8.88
N HIS A 6 -6.34 5.54 10.12
CA HIS A 6 -4.96 5.41 10.60
C HIS A 6 -4.25 4.21 9.94
N GLU A 7 -4.94 3.09 9.78
CA GLU A 7 -4.44 1.92 9.07
C GLU A 7 -4.24 2.21 7.57
N VAL A 8 -5.08 3.04 6.95
CA VAL A 8 -4.82 3.55 5.58
C VAL A 8 -3.50 4.29 5.52
N GLU A 9 -3.27 5.24 6.43
CA GLU A 9 -2.05 6.04 6.46
C GLU A 9 -0.80 5.15 6.61
N ILE A 10 -0.84 4.20 7.56
CA ILE A 10 0.24 3.23 7.76
C ILE A 10 0.49 2.42 6.47
N SER A 11 -0.57 1.94 5.83
CA SER A 11 -0.45 1.13 4.61
C SER A 11 0.14 1.93 3.46
N GLN A 12 -0.26 3.19 3.29
CA GLN A 12 0.32 4.12 2.30
C GLN A 12 1.81 4.40 2.56
N GLN A 13 2.20 4.61 3.83
CA GLN A 13 3.61 4.80 4.20
C GLN A 13 4.45 3.55 3.87
N ARG A 14 3.91 2.35 4.14
CA ARG A 14 4.55 1.08 3.79
C ARG A 14 4.69 0.90 2.28
N ILE A 15 3.64 1.18 1.50
CA ILE A 15 3.73 1.17 0.02
C ILE A 15 4.88 2.06 -0.46
N ALA A 16 4.96 3.30 0.04
CA ALA A 16 6.01 4.24 -0.35
C ALA A 16 7.42 3.72 0.04
N GLN A 17 7.56 3.06 1.18
CA GLN A 17 8.82 2.43 1.59
C GLN A 17 9.22 1.28 0.67
N PHE A 18 8.28 0.39 0.34
CA PHE A 18 8.52 -0.73 -0.59
C PHE A 18 8.93 -0.23 -1.97
N GLN A 19 8.27 0.83 -2.47
CA GLN A 19 8.65 1.46 -3.73
C GLN A 19 10.06 2.06 -3.70
N ARG A 20 10.46 2.71 -2.59
CA ARG A 20 11.83 3.23 -2.42
C ARG A 20 12.86 2.10 -2.43
N TRP A 21 12.61 1.01 -1.73
CA TRP A 21 13.49 -0.15 -1.72
C TRP A 21 13.59 -0.82 -3.09
N LEU A 22 12.48 -0.99 -3.79
CA LEU A 22 12.47 -1.53 -5.16
C LEU A 22 13.25 -0.63 -6.12
N ALA A 23 13.13 0.70 -5.98
CA ALA A 23 13.87 1.66 -6.78
C ALA A 23 15.39 1.64 -6.49
N GLN A 24 15.79 1.37 -5.24
CA GLN A 24 17.19 1.15 -4.88
C GLN A 24 17.70 -0.18 -5.45
N LEU A 25 16.95 -1.27 -5.24
CA LEU A 25 17.29 -2.61 -5.74
C LEU A 25 17.52 -2.60 -7.25
N ARG A 26 16.66 -1.89 -8.02
CA ARG A 26 16.80 -1.72 -9.47
C ARG A 26 18.16 -1.15 -9.90
N ARG A 27 18.83 -0.37 -9.05
CA ARG A 27 20.12 0.26 -9.37
C ARG A 27 21.30 -0.57 -8.89
N THR A 28 21.12 -1.39 -7.86
CA THR A 28 22.24 -2.02 -7.13
C THR A 28 22.30 -3.54 -7.30
N ALA A 29 21.20 -4.21 -7.63
CA ALA A 29 21.15 -5.66 -7.76
C ALA A 29 21.74 -6.16 -9.08
N ARG A 30 22.23 -7.39 -9.06
CA ARG A 30 22.52 -8.13 -10.30
C ARG A 30 21.19 -8.48 -10.99
N LEU A 31 21.25 -8.74 -12.30
CA LEU A 31 20.03 -8.97 -13.10
C LEU A 31 19.23 -10.19 -12.61
N ASP A 32 19.92 -11.28 -12.31
CA ASP A 32 19.36 -12.54 -11.79
C ASP A 32 18.73 -12.35 -10.39
N GLU A 33 19.39 -11.61 -9.51
CA GLU A 33 18.87 -11.28 -8.18
C GLU A 33 17.65 -10.35 -8.27
N PHE A 34 17.68 -9.38 -9.19
CA PHE A 34 16.59 -8.42 -9.37
C PHE A 34 15.30 -9.11 -9.83
N GLU A 35 15.37 -10.01 -10.82
CA GLU A 35 14.20 -10.74 -11.30
C GLU A 35 13.61 -11.63 -10.20
N ALA A 36 14.46 -12.31 -9.43
CA ALA A 36 14.01 -13.18 -8.34
C ALA A 36 13.27 -12.40 -7.23
N VAL A 37 13.72 -11.20 -6.90
CA VAL A 37 13.22 -10.45 -5.72
C VAL A 37 12.12 -9.43 -6.09
N SER A 38 12.17 -8.82 -7.27
CA SER A 38 11.24 -7.75 -7.67
C SER A 38 9.78 -8.19 -7.74
N SER A 39 9.53 -9.47 -8.05
CA SER A 39 8.19 -10.06 -8.09
C SER A 39 7.49 -10.00 -6.72
N GLY A 40 8.22 -10.24 -5.63
CA GLY A 40 7.70 -10.16 -4.26
C GLY A 40 7.32 -8.74 -3.86
N TYR A 41 8.15 -7.75 -4.21
CA TYR A 41 7.81 -6.35 -4.00
C TYR A 41 6.55 -5.94 -4.76
N ARG A 42 6.41 -6.36 -6.02
CA ARG A 42 5.23 -6.07 -6.83
C ARG A 42 3.96 -6.61 -6.17
N LEU A 43 3.95 -7.90 -5.84
CA LEU A 43 2.79 -8.57 -5.25
C LEU A 43 2.36 -7.92 -3.93
N GLU A 44 3.30 -7.58 -3.06
CA GLU A 44 2.97 -6.96 -1.77
C GLU A 44 2.46 -5.53 -1.93
N ILE A 45 3.03 -4.74 -2.86
CA ILE A 45 2.52 -3.41 -3.19
C ILE A 45 1.09 -3.49 -3.75
N GLU A 46 0.85 -4.37 -4.73
CA GLU A 46 -0.47 -4.57 -5.35
C GLU A 46 -1.52 -4.98 -4.30
N ARG A 47 -1.17 -5.89 -3.39
CA ARG A 47 -2.04 -6.32 -2.28
C ARG A 47 -2.40 -5.15 -1.36
N MET A 48 -1.41 -4.39 -0.88
CA MET A 48 -1.66 -3.26 0.02
C MET A 48 -2.47 -2.15 -0.67
N GLN A 49 -2.21 -1.88 -1.96
CA GLN A 49 -2.98 -0.92 -2.74
C GLN A 49 -4.44 -1.35 -2.89
N ALA A 50 -4.70 -2.64 -3.14
CA ALA A 50 -6.05 -3.17 -3.20
C ALA A 50 -6.80 -2.95 -1.87
N GLU A 51 -6.17 -3.25 -0.73
CA GLU A 51 -6.77 -3.02 0.60
C GLU A 51 -7.04 -1.54 0.88
N VAL A 52 -6.13 -0.63 0.47
CA VAL A 52 -6.34 0.82 0.61
C VAL A 52 -7.53 1.29 -0.23
N LEU A 53 -7.61 0.83 -1.48
CA LEU A 53 -8.72 1.20 -2.38
C LEU A 53 -10.05 0.63 -1.89
N GLU A 54 -10.06 -0.62 -1.42
CA GLU A 54 -11.26 -1.25 -0.85
C GLU A 54 -11.82 -0.42 0.32
N TYR A 55 -10.94 0.03 1.24
CA TYR A 55 -11.35 0.90 2.33
C TYR A 55 -11.87 2.26 1.84
N LEU A 56 -11.13 2.94 0.96
CA LEU A 56 -11.48 4.29 0.50
C LEU A 56 -12.74 4.35 -0.36
N LEU A 57 -13.11 3.24 -1.00
CA LEU A 57 -14.34 3.11 -1.78
C LEU A 57 -15.52 2.63 -0.93
N CYS A 58 -15.28 2.23 0.32
CA CYS A 58 -16.34 1.91 1.26
C CYS A 58 -17.01 3.20 1.76
N PRO A 59 -18.34 3.34 1.66
CA PRO A 59 -19.04 4.48 2.22
C PRO A 59 -18.78 4.57 3.73
N LEU A 60 -18.39 5.76 4.22
CA LEU A 60 -18.32 6.00 5.65
C LEU A 60 -19.73 5.86 6.25
N PRO A 61 -19.89 5.22 7.42
CA PRO A 61 -21.19 5.13 8.06
C PRO A 61 -21.75 6.53 8.32
N VAL A 62 -23.04 6.71 8.00
CA VAL A 62 -23.85 7.95 8.08
C VAL A 62 -23.71 8.70 9.41
N GLU A 63 -23.30 8.01 10.48
CA GLU A 63 -23.02 8.58 11.80
C GLU A 63 -21.93 9.68 11.79
N ARG A 64 -20.97 9.65 10.85
CA ARG A 64 -20.01 10.75 10.67
C ARG A 64 -20.63 11.98 9.98
N GLU A 65 -21.66 11.82 9.15
CA GLU A 65 -22.33 12.95 8.48
C GLU A 65 -23.12 13.80 9.50
N LEU A 66 -23.71 13.16 10.52
CA LEU A 66 -24.47 13.83 11.57
C LEU A 66 -23.60 14.51 12.64
N GLN A 67 -22.31 14.14 12.74
CA GLN A 67 -21.37 14.79 13.66
C GLN A 67 -20.67 16.01 13.03
N LEU A 68 -20.78 16.18 11.71
CA LEU A 68 -20.18 17.28 10.96
C LEU A 68 -21.22 18.32 10.47
N ALA A 69 -22.51 18.12 10.78
CA ALA A 69 -23.63 19.02 10.47
C ALA A 69 -24.16 19.72 11.74
#